data_AF-A0A3M9ZSF5-F1
#
_entry.id   AF-A0A3M9ZSF5-F1
#
_cell.length_a   1.000
_cell.length_b   1.000
_cell.length_c   1.000
_cell.angle_alpha   90.00
_cell.angle_beta   90.00
_cell.angle_gamma   90.00
#
_symmetry.space_group_name_H-M   'P 1'
#
loop_
_entity.id
_entity.type
_entity.pdbx_description
1 polymer ?
#
loop_
_entity_poly.entity_id
_entity_poly.type
_entity_poly.pdbx_seq_one_letter_code
_entity_poly.pdbx_strand_id
1 'polypeptide(L)' 'AGVAGAILGWAYYRHGILVAILVHWATNYAVLSVLQSVAAAANVGLGAASSHPAGAAVEVLLVASGAATAAALALGHRHS' A
#
# COMPACT_ATOMS: atom_id res chain seq x y z
N ALA A 1 4.00 -1.13 -19.30
CA ALA A 1 4.17 -0.46 -18.00
C ALA A 1 3.27 -1.15 -16.98
N GLY A 2 3.74 -1.41 -15.76
CA GLY A 2 2.89 -1.98 -14.69
C GLY A 2 1.95 -0.93 -14.07
N VAL A 3 0.92 -1.39 -13.35
CA VAL A 3 -0.09 -0.52 -12.71
C VAL A 3 0.55 0.52 -11.78
N ALA A 4 1.60 0.16 -11.03
CA ALA A 4 2.35 1.08 -10.19
C ALA A 4 3.02 2.23 -10.97
N GLY A 5 3.56 1.94 -12.16
CA GLY A 5 4.18 2.95 -13.03
C GLY A 5 3.15 3.92 -13.61
N ALA A 6 1.94 3.43 -13.93
CA ALA A 6 0.84 4.29 -14.40
C ALA A 6 0.33 5.23 -13.30
N ILE A 7 0.20 4.73 -12.06
CA ILE A 7 -0.22 5.52 -10.90
C ILE A 7 0.83 6.61 -10.59
N LEU A 8 2.11 6.25 -10.56
CA LEU A 8 3.20 7.21 -10.34
C LEU A 8 3.32 8.22 -11.48
N GLY A 9 3.12 7.79 -12.74
CA GLY A 9 3.10 8.67 -13.90
C GLY A 9 1.97 9.70 -13.84
N TRP A 10 0.77 9.29 -13.44
CA TRP A 10 -0.35 10.21 -13.23
C TRP A 10 -0.12 11.16 -12.04
N ALA A 11 0.41 10.65 -10.92
CA ALA A 11 0.74 11.47 -9.75
C ALA A 11 1.80 12.52 -10.08
N TYR A 12 2.81 12.15 -10.88
CA TYR A 12 3.82 13.07 -11.41
C TYR A 12 3.19 14.15 -12.29
N TYR A 13 2.35 13.75 -13.25
CA TYR A 13 1.70 14.67 -14.18
C TYR A 13 0.80 15.69 -13.46
N ARG A 14 0.07 15.27 -12.42
CA ARG A 14 -0.92 16.12 -11.75
C ARG A 14 -0.35 16.93 -10.58
N HIS A 15 0.62 16.39 -9.86
CA HIS A 15 1.08 16.95 -8.58
C HIS A 15 2.60 17.21 -8.53
N GLY A 16 3.34 16.87 -9.59
CA GLY A 16 4.77 17.10 -9.71
C GLY A 16 5.65 16.01 -9.09
N ILE A 17 6.97 16.15 -9.27
CA ILE A 17 7.97 15.14 -8.91
C ILE A 17 8.03 14.85 -7.41
N LEU A 18 7.88 15.88 -6.57
CA LEU A 18 7.97 15.73 -5.12
C LEU A 18 6.83 14.84 -4.60
N VAL A 19 5.61 15.05 -5.08
CA VAL A 19 4.45 14.23 -4.69
C VAL A 19 4.57 12.80 -5.23
N ALA A 20 5.04 12.63 -6.47
CA ALA A 20 5.26 11.30 -7.03
C ALA A 20 6.30 10.48 -6.24
N ILE A 21 7.41 11.11 -5.84
CA ILE A 21 8.43 10.48 -4.98
C ILE A 21 7.83 10.16 -3.61
N LEU A 22 7.07 11.06 -3.01
CA LEU A 22 6.48 10.83 -1.70
C LEU A 22 5.48 9.67 -1.71
N VAL A 23 4.66 9.57 -2.75
CA VAL A 23 3.74 8.43 -2.96
C VAL A 23 4.52 7.13 -3.17
N HIS A 24 5.57 7.16 -3.98
CA HIS A 24 6.43 5.99 -4.18
C HIS A 24 7.04 5.49 -2.86
N TRP A 25 7.63 6.39 -2.08
CA TRP A 25 8.21 6.08 -0.77
C TRP A 25 7.13 5.56 0.18
N ALA A 26 5.99 6.26 0.30
CA ALA A 26 4.89 5.86 1.17
C ALA A 26 4.39 4.44 0.88
N THR A 27 4.19 4.09 -0.40
CA THR A 27 3.79 2.73 -0.78
C THR A 27 4.89 1.71 -0.47
N ASN A 28 6.16 2.04 -0.71
CA ASN A 28 7.28 1.14 -0.42
C ASN A 28 7.40 0.83 1.09
N TYR A 29 7.32 1.86 1.95
CA TYR A 29 7.33 1.67 3.41
C TYR A 29 6.07 0.97 3.93
N ALA A 30 4.90 1.24 3.34
CA ALA A 30 3.67 0.54 3.73
C ALA A 30 3.79 -0.97 3.51
N VAL A 31 4.32 -1.40 2.36
CA VAL A 31 4.55 -2.82 2.05
C VAL A 31 5.59 -3.42 3.00
N LEU A 32 6.71 -2.73 3.23
CA LEU A 32 7.77 -3.22 4.13
C LEU A 32 7.28 -3.35 5.59
N SER A 33 6.49 -2.38 6.07
CA SER A 33 5.94 -2.37 7.43
C SER A 33 4.98 -3.54 7.69
N VAL A 34 4.14 -3.85 6.70
CA VAL A 34 3.27 -5.04 6.76
C VAL A 34 4.09 -6.32 6.81
N LEU A 35 5.10 -6.44 5.95
CA LEU A 35 5.96 -7.62 5.92
C LEU A 35 6.73 -7.82 7.24
N GLN A 36 7.20 -6.73 7.85
CA GLN A 36 7.82 -6.74 9.17
C GLN A 36 6.84 -7.14 10.29
N SER A 37 5.59 -6.66 10.23
CA SER A 37 4.55 -7.02 11.19
C SER A 37 4.24 -8.51 11.13
N VAL A 38 4.19 -9.09 9.92
CA VAL A 38 4.02 -10.53 9.70
C VAL A 38 5.22 -11.32 10.21
N ALA A 39 6.44 -10.87 9.89
CA ALA A 39 7.68 -11.50 10.34
C ALA A 39 7.75 -11.55 11.88
N ALA A 40 7.37 -10.46 12.54
CA ALA A 40 7.31 -10.37 13.99
C ALA A 40 6.21 -11.28 14.57
N ALA A 41 5.01 -11.28 14.00
CA ALA A 41 3.88 -12.09 14.48
C ALA A 41 4.10 -13.61 14.29
N ALA A 42 4.77 -14.01 13.20
CA ALA A 42 5.07 -15.42 12.91
C ALA A 42 6.45 -15.87 13.41
N ASN A 43 7.24 -14.97 14.00
CA ASN A 43 8.62 -15.22 14.46
C ASN A 43 9.53 -15.84 13.38
N VAL A 44 9.39 -15.36 12.14
CA VAL A 44 10.16 -15.81 10.98
C VAL A 44 10.94 -14.65 10.37
N GLY A 45 12.02 -14.95 9.65
CA GLY A 45 12.76 -13.92 8.90
C GLY A 45 11.94 -13.31 7.76
N LEU A 46 12.32 -12.11 7.29
CA LEU A 46 11.61 -11.37 6.23
C LEU A 46 11.44 -12.17 4.92
N GLY A 47 12.44 -12.95 4.54
CA GLY A 47 12.36 -13.82 3.36
C GLY A 47 11.26 -14.89 3.50
N ALA A 48 11.15 -15.51 4.68
CA ALA A 48 10.12 -16.50 4.96
C ALA A 48 8.74 -15.88 5.16
N ALA A 49 8.66 -14.67 5.75
CA ALA A 49 7.41 -13.92 5.93
C ALA A 49 6.72 -13.61 4.60
N SER A 50 7.49 -13.35 3.53
CA SER A 50 6.94 -13.06 2.20
C SER A 50 6.21 -14.25 1.56
N SER A 51 6.55 -15.46 1.97
CA SER A 51 5.95 -16.71 1.51
C SER A 51 5.10 -17.38 2.59
N HIS A 52 4.89 -16.72 3.73
CA HIS A 52 4.13 -17.25 4.85
C HIS A 52 2.63 -17.02 4.61
N PRO A 53 1.74 -17.97 4.92
CA PRO A 53 0.29 -17.77 4.81
C PRO A 53 -0.24 -16.56 5.59
N ALA A 54 0.42 -16.24 6.71
CA ALA A 54 0.13 -15.04 7.50
C ALA A 54 0.44 -13.73 6.73
N GLY A 55 1.42 -13.74 5.81
CA GLY A 55 1.74 -12.61 4.94
C GLY A 55 0.59 -12.28 3.99
N ALA A 56 0.01 -13.30 3.37
CA ALA A 56 -1.14 -13.14 2.48
C ALA A 56 -2.38 -12.59 3.23
N ALA A 57 -2.60 -13.00 4.48
CA ALA A 57 -3.71 -12.48 5.29
C ALA A 57 -3.57 -10.99 5.58
N VAL A 58 -2.36 -10.51 5.87
CA VAL A 58 -2.12 -9.08 6.15
C VAL A 58 -2.15 -8.25 4.87
N GLU A 59 -1.71 -8.79 3.74
CA GLU A 59 -1.87 -8.13 2.43
C GLU A 59 -3.35 -7.87 2.10
N VAL A 60 -4.22 -8.87 2.33
CA VAL A 60 -5.67 -8.72 2.16
C VAL A 60 -6.25 -7.68 3.12
N LEU A 61 -5.81 -7.65 4.37
CA LEU A 61 -6.24 -6.62 5.34
C LEU A 61 -5.81 -5.22 4.89
N LEU A 62 -4.59 -5.05 4.38
CA LEU A 62 -4.10 -3.77 3.88
C LEU A 62 -4.93 -3.28 2.67
N VAL A 63 -5.21 -4.17 1.71
CA VAL A 63 -6.05 -3.85 0.55
C VAL A 63 -7.47 -3.52 1.00
N ALA A 64 -8.04 -4.28 1.93
CA ALA A 64 -9.38 -4.03 2.47
C ALA A 64 -9.46 -2.69 3.21
N SER A 65 -8.46 -2.35 4.03
CA SER A 65 -8.39 -1.05 4.72
C SER A 65 -8.23 0.10 3.72
N GLY A 66 -7.35 -0.04 2.72
CA GLY A 66 -7.17 0.96 1.67
C GLY A 66 -8.47 1.19 0.86
N ALA A 67 -9.17 0.12 0.51
CA ALA A 67 -10.45 0.18 -0.17
C ALA A 67 -11.53 0.84 0.70
N ALA A 68 -11.60 0.52 1.99
CA ALA A 68 -12.54 1.13 2.93
C ALA A 68 -12.29 2.64 3.07
N THR A 69 -11.03 3.08 3.18
CA THR A 69 -10.68 4.51 3.21
C THR A 69 -11.05 5.21 1.91
N ALA A 70 -10.77 4.60 0.75
CA ALA A 70 -11.15 5.16 -0.55
C ALA A 70 -12.68 5.28 -0.69
N ALA A 71 -13.43 4.26 -0.25
CA ALA A 71 -14.89 4.28 -0.25
C ALA A 71 -15.45 5.37 0.68
N ALA A 72 -14.88 5.54 1.88
CA ALA A 72 -15.27 6.60 2.80
C ALA A 72 -15.02 8.00 2.22
N LEU A 73 -13.87 8.22 1.58
CA LEU A 73 -13.57 9.49 0.89
C LEU A 73 -14.52 9.75 -0.28
N ALA A 74 -14.81 8.72 -1.08
CA ALA A 74 -15.73 8.84 -2.22
C ALA A 74 -17.17 9.14 -1.79
N LEU A 75 -17.63 8.53 -0.69
CA LEU A 75 -18.94 8.83 -0.11
C LEU A 75 -18.97 10.24 0.51
N GLY A 76 -17.91 10.65 1.20
CA GLY A 76 -17.79 11.99 1.78
C GLY A 76 -17.77 13.10 0.74
N HIS A 77 -17.06 12.91 -0.39
CA HIS A 77 -17.04 13.87 -1.50
C HIS A 77 -18.38 14.01 -2.23
N ARG A 78 -19.28 13.03 -2.15
CA ARG A 78 -20.62 13.10 -2.77
C ARG A 78 -21.63 13.89 -1.94
N HIS A 79 -21.29 14.23 -0.70
CA HIS A 79 -22.20 14.85 0.26
C HIS A 79 -21.84 16.33 0.57
N SER A 80 -20.87 16.91 -0.16
CA SER A 80 -20.48 18.33 -0.15
C SER A 80 -20.64 18.93 -1.55
#